data_AF-A0A959NRB0-F1
#
_entry.id   AF-A0A959NRB0-F1
#
_cell.length_a   1.000
_cell.length_b   1.000
_cell.length_c   1.000
_cell.angle_alpha   90.00
_cell.angle_beta   90.00
_cell.angle_gamma   90.00
#
_symmetry.space_group_name_H-M   'P 1'
#
loop_
_entity.id
_entity.type
_entity.pdbx_description
1 polymer ?
#
loop_
_entity_poly.entity_id
_entity_poly.type
_entity_poly.pdbx_seq_one_letter_code
_entity_poly.pdbx_strand_id
1 'polypeptide(L)'
;CIYHEHLGKGPEGYQTGMIAGHEPCGQIVETGPGCRRFKTDDRVIVYHISGCGVCNDCRRGYMISCTSQYRRAYGWQRDGGMAEFLLAEEKDLVHLPDELSYSDGAQVACGFGTVYEGLEKIGISGNDAVLITGLGPVGLASAMLCKAMGAEKIYGIEVIEERISIAKNSGYFDNVLKADEHNVKAIRELTNGNGVEKSIDCSANNRARLTCIQAARKWGKIVFLGEGGTCEFEPSRDIIHDQKTIYGSWVTNIWRMEELVERLVRWNIKPETLITHRFQLDDVANAYSLMASGKCGKVAVVFDEEIK
;
A
#
# COMPACT_ATOMS: atom_id res chain seq x y z
N CYS A 1 9.37 -6.78 -7.69
CA CYS A 1 8.35 -7.10 -6.66
C CYS A 1 9.09 -7.30 -5.35
N ILE A 2 8.61 -6.72 -4.25
CA ILE A 2 9.23 -6.81 -2.92
C ILE A 2 9.51 -8.25 -2.45
N TYR A 3 8.84 -9.24 -3.05
CA TYR A 3 8.99 -10.66 -2.73
C TYR A 3 10.13 -11.39 -3.47
N HIS A 4 10.84 -10.76 -4.41
CA HIS A 4 11.85 -11.47 -5.23
C HIS A 4 13.29 -11.04 -4.96
N GLU A 5 13.55 -9.76 -4.71
CA GLU A 5 14.88 -9.27 -4.37
C GLU A 5 14.77 -8.07 -3.41
N HIS A 6 15.55 -8.09 -2.33
CA HIS A 6 15.81 -6.91 -1.51
C HIS A 6 17.28 -6.56 -1.64
N LEU A 7 17.54 -5.38 -2.18
CA LEU A 7 18.88 -4.92 -2.56
C LEU A 7 19.57 -4.09 -1.47
N GLY A 8 18.90 -3.89 -0.32
CA GLY A 8 19.43 -3.14 0.81
C GLY A 8 20.62 -3.84 1.45
N LYS A 9 21.77 -3.16 1.49
CA LYS A 9 23.00 -3.62 2.17
C LYS A 9 23.28 -2.85 3.47
N GLY A 10 22.44 -1.86 3.80
CA GLY A 10 22.53 -1.06 5.03
C GLY A 10 21.67 -1.64 6.17
N PRO A 11 21.34 -0.82 7.19
CA PRO A 11 20.47 -1.20 8.32
C PRO A 11 19.10 -1.77 7.91
N GLU A 12 18.69 -1.54 6.67
CA GLU A 12 17.47 -2.02 6.03
C GLU A 12 17.56 -3.43 5.41
N GLY A 13 18.75 -4.05 5.37
CA GLY A 13 18.96 -5.37 4.78
C GLY A 13 18.29 -6.52 5.55
N TYR A 14 17.84 -7.55 4.82
CA TYR A 14 17.23 -8.75 5.40
C TYR A 14 18.24 -9.55 6.25
N GLN A 15 17.81 -10.07 7.40
CA GLN A 15 18.62 -10.93 8.26
C GLN A 15 18.16 -12.39 8.17
N THR A 16 19.11 -13.29 7.90
CA THR A 16 18.81 -14.73 7.83
C THR A 16 18.37 -15.25 9.20
N GLY A 17 17.35 -16.10 9.22
CA GLY A 17 16.84 -16.74 10.44
C GLY A 17 15.67 -16.01 11.12
N MET A 18 15.20 -14.89 10.56
CA MET A 18 14.00 -14.20 11.05
C MET A 18 12.72 -14.81 10.46
N ILE A 19 11.66 -14.85 11.26
CA ILE A 19 10.30 -15.19 10.82
C ILE A 19 9.79 -14.08 9.88
N ALA A 20 9.17 -14.45 8.76
CA ALA A 20 8.67 -13.52 7.76
C ALA A 20 7.34 -12.83 8.16
N GLY A 21 6.88 -11.88 7.33
CA GLY A 21 5.58 -11.21 7.46
C GLY A 21 5.67 -9.84 8.13
N HIS A 22 5.35 -8.79 7.37
CA HIS A 22 5.46 -7.39 7.81
C HIS A 22 4.12 -6.64 7.76
N GLU A 23 3.01 -7.36 7.73
CA GLU A 23 1.67 -6.76 7.77
C GLU A 23 0.86 -7.34 8.94
N PRO A 24 1.37 -7.30 10.20
CA PRO A 24 0.72 -8.01 11.30
C PRO A 24 -0.44 -7.20 11.89
N CYS A 25 -1.48 -7.90 12.27
CA CYS A 25 -2.56 -7.39 13.09
C CYS A 25 -3.04 -8.52 14.01
N GLY A 26 -3.38 -8.22 15.26
CA GLY A 26 -3.73 -9.25 16.23
C GLY A 26 -4.20 -8.70 17.57
N GLN A 27 -4.32 -9.59 18.56
CA GLN A 27 -4.73 -9.29 19.91
C GLN A 27 -3.53 -9.34 20.87
N ILE A 28 -3.50 -8.44 21.85
CA ILE A 28 -2.50 -8.49 22.91
C ILE A 28 -2.86 -9.59 23.91
N VAL A 29 -1.99 -10.58 24.04
CA VAL A 29 -2.15 -11.67 25.03
C VAL A 29 -1.40 -11.38 26.34
N GLU A 30 -0.30 -10.61 26.27
CA GLU A 30 0.53 -10.27 27.42
C GLU A 30 1.22 -8.91 27.20
N THR A 31 1.40 -8.14 28.27
CA THR A 31 2.13 -6.87 28.25
C THR A 31 3.42 -6.95 29.06
N GLY A 32 4.52 -6.48 28.47
CA GLY A 32 5.80 -6.37 29.18
C GLY A 32 5.83 -5.23 30.23
N PRO A 33 6.81 -5.24 31.14
CA PRO A 33 6.99 -4.19 32.13
C PRO A 33 7.11 -2.80 31.48
N GLY A 34 6.31 -1.84 31.94
CA GLY A 34 6.38 -0.45 31.49
C GLY A 34 5.52 -0.11 30.28
N CYS A 35 4.73 -1.05 29.73
CA CYS A 35 3.63 -0.74 28.82
C CYS A 35 2.56 0.10 29.53
N ARG A 36 2.03 1.13 28.87
CA ARG A 36 1.14 2.14 29.46
C ARG A 36 -0.13 2.42 28.67
N ARG A 37 -0.06 2.41 27.33
CA ARG A 37 -1.17 2.70 26.41
C ARG A 37 -2.07 1.50 26.18
N PHE A 38 -1.50 0.30 26.18
CA PHE A 38 -2.21 -0.92 25.81
C PHE A 38 -2.26 -1.93 26.95
N LYS A 39 -3.22 -2.85 26.88
CA LYS A 39 -3.44 -3.94 27.84
C LYS A 39 -3.81 -5.24 27.11
N THR A 40 -3.81 -6.35 27.85
CA THR A 40 -4.35 -7.63 27.38
C THR A 40 -5.77 -7.44 26.83
N ASP A 41 -6.07 -8.20 25.79
CA ASP A 41 -7.29 -8.20 24.98
C ASP A 41 -7.46 -7.02 24.02
N ASP A 42 -6.63 -5.97 24.10
CA ASP A 42 -6.68 -4.91 23.10
C ASP A 42 -6.30 -5.46 21.71
N ARG A 43 -7.02 -4.97 20.70
CA ARG A 43 -6.80 -5.30 19.29
C ARG A 43 -5.90 -4.25 18.66
N VAL A 44 -4.86 -4.67 17.96
CA VAL A 44 -3.81 -3.77 17.48
C VAL A 44 -3.33 -4.12 16.08
N ILE A 45 -3.00 -3.07 15.34
CA ILE A 45 -2.24 -3.10 14.09
C ILE A 45 -0.78 -2.83 14.46
N VAL A 46 0.14 -3.59 13.86
CA VAL A 46 1.58 -3.41 14.10
C VAL A 46 2.18 -2.61 12.94
N TYR A 47 2.65 -1.40 13.23
CA TYR A 47 3.46 -0.63 12.30
C TYR A 47 4.80 -1.34 12.07
N HIS A 48 5.07 -1.74 10.84
CA HIS A 48 6.07 -2.76 10.54
C HIS A 48 7.54 -2.30 10.61
N ILE A 49 7.84 -1.05 10.95
CA ILE A 49 9.20 -0.58 11.22
C ILE A 49 9.31 0.02 12.62
N SER A 50 10.09 -0.63 13.49
CA SER A 50 10.56 -0.06 14.75
C SER A 50 11.78 0.82 14.48
N GLY A 51 11.60 2.14 14.57
CA GLY A 51 12.71 3.10 14.53
C GLY A 51 13.35 3.33 15.91
N CYS A 52 14.49 4.04 15.96
CA CYS A 52 15.18 4.32 17.23
C CYS A 52 14.41 5.23 18.21
N GLY A 53 13.27 5.79 17.80
CA GLY A 53 12.40 6.64 18.64
C GLY A 53 12.89 8.07 18.88
N VAL A 54 14.17 8.36 18.59
CA VAL A 54 14.79 9.65 18.98
C VAL A 54 15.39 10.45 17.83
N CYS A 55 15.57 9.86 16.63
CA CYS A 55 16.03 10.62 15.47
C CYS A 55 14.93 11.54 14.90
N ASN A 56 15.32 12.47 14.02
CA ASN A 56 14.40 13.41 13.39
C ASN A 56 13.23 12.68 12.68
N ASP A 57 13.51 11.64 11.91
CA ASP A 57 12.46 10.90 11.18
C ASP A 57 11.50 10.18 12.11
N CYS A 58 12.02 9.53 13.17
CA CYS A 58 11.19 8.90 14.19
C CYS A 58 10.28 9.92 14.90
N ARG A 59 10.81 11.10 15.24
CA ARG A 59 10.03 12.18 15.88
C ARG A 59 8.97 12.78 14.96
N ARG A 60 9.14 12.66 13.64
CA ARG A 60 8.13 13.04 12.63
C ARG A 60 7.14 11.90 12.34
N GLY A 61 7.29 10.75 12.98
CA GLY A 61 6.47 9.55 12.78
C GLY A 61 6.90 8.66 11.61
N TYR A 62 7.96 9.01 10.88
CA TYR A 62 8.46 8.29 9.72
C TYR A 62 9.59 7.32 10.13
N MET A 63 9.26 6.33 10.95
CA MET A 63 10.25 5.33 11.39
C MET A 63 10.86 4.54 10.22
N ILE A 64 10.13 4.47 9.09
CA ILE A 64 10.62 3.90 7.83
C ILE A 64 11.97 4.53 7.40
N SER A 65 12.12 5.84 7.57
CA SER A 65 13.30 6.61 7.15
C SER A 65 14.42 6.62 8.20
N CYS A 66 14.27 5.90 9.32
CA CYS A 66 15.29 5.84 10.35
C CYS A 66 16.56 5.14 9.81
N THR A 67 17.72 5.77 9.93
CA THR A 67 19.01 5.19 9.49
C THR A 67 19.86 4.70 10.66
N SER A 68 19.32 4.72 11.87
CA SER A 68 20.02 4.27 13.07
C SER A 68 20.28 2.76 13.02
N GLN A 69 21.43 2.33 13.57
CA GLN A 69 21.72 0.91 13.80
C GLN A 69 20.72 0.18 14.70
N TYR A 70 19.82 0.91 15.38
CA TYR A 70 18.75 0.34 16.21
C TYR A 70 17.43 0.14 15.45
N ARG A 71 17.33 0.56 14.18
CA ARG A 71 16.12 0.31 13.37
C ARG A 71 15.92 -1.20 13.18
N ARG A 72 14.71 -1.70 13.42
CA ARG A 72 14.33 -3.10 13.19
C ARG A 72 12.94 -3.17 12.54
N ALA A 73 12.84 -3.70 11.34
CA ALA A 73 11.55 -3.98 10.71
C ALA A 73 11.11 -5.42 11.02
N TYR A 74 9.83 -5.56 11.38
CA TYR A 74 9.18 -6.85 11.63
C TYR A 74 9.13 -7.64 10.32
N GLY A 75 9.61 -8.88 10.34
CA GLY A 75 9.72 -9.71 9.13
C GLY A 75 11.04 -9.56 8.36
N TRP A 76 11.98 -8.74 8.85
CA TRP A 76 13.29 -8.53 8.20
C TRP A 76 14.48 -8.55 9.16
N GLN A 77 14.50 -7.65 10.15
CA GLN A 77 15.59 -7.56 11.15
C GLN A 77 15.17 -8.04 12.54
N ARG A 78 13.89 -8.37 12.69
CA ARG A 78 13.30 -9.08 13.83
C ARG A 78 12.17 -9.94 13.29
N ASP A 79 11.74 -10.91 14.08
CA ASP A 79 10.64 -11.81 13.72
C ASP A 79 9.37 -11.04 13.35
N GLY A 80 8.68 -11.56 12.33
CA GLY A 80 7.47 -11.01 11.74
C GLY A 80 6.20 -11.74 12.14
N GLY A 81 5.10 -11.43 11.44
CA GLY A 81 3.75 -11.89 11.76
C GLY A 81 3.38 -13.29 11.26
N MET A 82 4.26 -14.00 10.55
CA MET A 82 3.99 -15.40 10.15
C MET A 82 4.31 -16.37 11.29
N ALA A 83 3.70 -16.13 12.44
CA ALA A 83 3.80 -16.91 13.67
C ALA A 83 2.55 -16.69 14.53
N GLU A 84 2.29 -17.62 15.46
CA GLU A 84 1.18 -17.51 16.43
C GLU A 84 1.35 -16.32 17.38
N PHE A 85 2.59 -15.94 17.69
CA PHE A 85 2.92 -14.82 18.57
C PHE A 85 3.99 -13.94 17.95
N LEU A 86 3.87 -12.63 18.18
CA LEU A 86 4.83 -11.63 17.76
C LEU A 86 5.15 -10.68 18.91
N LEU A 87 6.44 -10.53 19.24
CA LEU A 87 6.88 -9.51 20.19
C LEU A 87 6.93 -8.15 19.49
N ALA A 88 6.02 -7.24 19.83
CA ALA A 88 5.96 -5.88 19.31
C ALA A 88 6.23 -4.81 20.40
N GLU A 89 6.76 -3.66 20.00
CA GLU A 89 6.96 -2.52 20.89
C GLU A 89 5.71 -1.64 20.93
N GLU A 90 5.31 -1.18 22.12
CA GLU A 90 4.14 -0.31 22.34
C GLU A 90 4.11 0.92 21.41
N LYS A 91 5.26 1.49 21.09
CA LYS A 91 5.36 2.67 20.21
C LYS A 91 5.07 2.38 18.74
N ASP A 92 5.05 1.12 18.34
CA ASP A 92 4.77 0.68 16.98
C ASP A 92 3.31 0.21 16.82
N LEU A 93 2.51 0.26 17.89
CA LEU A 93 1.12 -0.22 17.87
C LEU A 93 0.13 0.90 17.58
N VAL A 94 -0.89 0.56 16.80
CA VAL A 94 -2.09 1.36 16.52
C VAL A 94 -3.31 0.56 16.97
N HIS A 95 -4.25 1.17 17.69
CA HIS A 95 -5.49 0.49 18.06
C HIS A 95 -6.31 0.10 16.83
N LEU A 96 -6.86 -1.11 16.85
CA LEU A 96 -7.85 -1.59 15.89
C LEU A 96 -9.26 -1.49 16.52
N PRO A 97 -10.15 -0.63 16.02
CA PRO A 97 -11.54 -0.54 16.46
C PRO A 97 -12.34 -1.80 16.17
N ASP A 98 -13.41 -2.04 16.93
CA ASP A 98 -14.20 -3.27 16.81
C ASP A 98 -14.92 -3.42 15.48
N GLU A 99 -15.19 -2.31 14.81
CA GLU A 99 -15.80 -2.28 13.51
C GLU A 99 -14.91 -2.92 12.44
N LEU A 100 -13.59 -2.91 12.60
CA LEU A 100 -12.65 -3.45 11.61
C LEU A 100 -12.22 -4.88 11.98
N SER A 101 -12.09 -5.75 11.00
CA SER A 101 -11.54 -7.10 11.14
C SER A 101 -10.01 -7.06 11.31
N TYR A 102 -9.39 -8.17 11.73
CA TYR A 102 -7.93 -8.24 11.75
C TYR A 102 -7.36 -8.21 10.33
N SER A 103 -8.08 -8.81 9.39
CA SER A 103 -7.82 -8.71 7.95
C SER A 103 -7.86 -7.27 7.41
N ASP A 104 -8.72 -6.40 7.95
CA ASP A 104 -8.71 -4.97 7.62
C ASP A 104 -7.44 -4.30 8.18
N GLY A 105 -7.14 -4.53 9.45
CA GLY A 105 -5.98 -3.97 10.14
C GLY A 105 -4.65 -4.38 9.52
N ALA A 106 -4.50 -5.65 9.13
CA ALA A 106 -3.31 -6.17 8.46
C ALA A 106 -3.02 -5.42 7.15
N GLN A 107 -4.08 -5.07 6.40
CA GLN A 107 -3.92 -4.30 5.17
C GLN A 107 -3.56 -2.82 5.43
N VAL A 108 -4.04 -2.24 6.54
CA VAL A 108 -3.64 -0.90 6.99
C VAL A 108 -2.15 -0.85 7.35
N ALA A 109 -1.60 -1.91 7.95
CA ALA A 109 -0.20 -1.98 8.42
C ALA A 109 0.85 -1.65 7.35
N CYS A 110 0.55 -1.90 6.06
CA CYS A 110 1.42 -1.53 4.95
C CYS A 110 0.61 -1.07 3.74
N GLY A 111 -0.04 -1.98 3.00
CA GLY A 111 -0.65 -1.68 1.70
C GLY A 111 -1.54 -0.45 1.66
N PHE A 112 -2.56 -0.38 2.52
CA PHE A 112 -3.48 0.77 2.60
C PHE A 112 -2.81 2.01 3.19
N GLY A 113 -1.92 1.84 4.17
CA GLY A 113 -1.11 2.95 4.70
C GLY A 113 -0.27 3.62 3.62
N THR A 114 0.51 2.85 2.86
CA THR A 114 1.32 3.32 1.72
C THR A 114 0.50 4.09 0.70
N VAL A 115 -0.66 3.57 0.34
CA VAL A 115 -1.59 4.25 -0.57
C VAL A 115 -2.04 5.58 0.02
N TYR A 116 -2.57 5.57 1.25
CA TYR A 116 -3.10 6.75 1.89
C TYR A 116 -2.06 7.89 1.99
N GLU A 117 -0.82 7.58 2.37
CA GLU A 117 0.28 8.54 2.39
C GLU A 117 0.52 9.18 1.01
N GLY A 118 0.45 8.37 -0.06
CA GLY A 118 0.59 8.84 -1.43
C GLY A 118 -0.56 9.73 -1.89
N LEU A 119 -1.80 9.31 -1.62
CA LEU A 119 -3.01 10.05 -1.98
C LEU A 119 -3.05 11.41 -1.27
N GLU A 120 -2.69 11.47 0.01
CA GLU A 120 -2.61 12.71 0.78
C GLU A 120 -1.56 13.69 0.20
N LYS A 121 -0.44 13.19 -0.33
CA LYS A 121 0.59 14.05 -0.96
C LYS A 121 0.09 14.71 -2.25
N ILE A 122 -0.67 13.99 -3.07
CA ILE A 122 -1.18 14.53 -4.33
C ILE A 122 -2.52 15.27 -4.14
N GLY A 123 -3.23 15.02 -3.04
CA GLY A 123 -4.51 15.61 -2.69
C GLY A 123 -5.61 15.19 -3.66
N ILE A 124 -6.26 14.07 -3.38
CA ILE A 124 -7.46 13.60 -4.10
C ILE A 124 -8.67 14.42 -3.68
N SER A 125 -9.55 14.73 -4.63
CA SER A 125 -10.75 15.53 -4.44
C SER A 125 -11.87 15.16 -5.40
N GLY A 126 -13.05 15.74 -5.15
CA GLY A 126 -14.27 15.63 -5.97
C GLY A 126 -14.18 16.06 -7.43
N ASN A 127 -13.08 16.71 -7.84
CA ASN A 127 -12.89 17.23 -9.19
C ASN A 127 -11.86 16.41 -9.99
N ASP A 128 -11.35 15.32 -9.42
CA ASP A 128 -10.23 14.59 -10.00
C ASP A 128 -10.72 13.36 -10.77
N ALA A 129 -10.33 13.27 -12.03
CA ALA A 129 -10.11 12.02 -12.70
C ALA A 129 -8.72 11.46 -12.32
N VAL A 130 -8.67 10.17 -12.03
CA VAL A 130 -7.49 9.49 -11.52
C VAL A 130 -7.13 8.31 -12.41
N LEU A 131 -5.88 8.25 -12.84
CA LEU A 131 -5.31 7.07 -13.49
C LEU A 131 -4.51 6.23 -12.49
N ILE A 132 -4.73 4.92 -12.47
CA ILE A 132 -3.96 3.96 -11.68
C ILE A 132 -3.33 2.93 -12.62
N THR A 133 -2.00 2.80 -12.60
CA THR A 133 -1.29 1.77 -13.36
C THR A 133 -0.76 0.67 -12.44
N GLY A 134 -1.03 -0.59 -12.79
CA GLY A 134 -0.76 -1.75 -11.94
C GLY A 134 -1.90 -1.97 -10.95
N LEU A 135 -2.74 -2.97 -11.21
CA LEU A 135 -3.97 -3.28 -10.48
C LEU A 135 -3.80 -4.52 -9.60
N GLY A 136 -2.61 -4.65 -9.00
CA GLY A 136 -2.38 -5.55 -7.87
C GLY A 136 -3.02 -5.00 -6.58
N PRO A 137 -2.72 -5.59 -5.41
CA PRO A 137 -3.36 -5.20 -4.16
C PRO A 137 -3.22 -3.70 -3.82
N VAL A 138 -2.06 -3.08 -4.08
CA VAL A 138 -1.85 -1.63 -3.89
C VAL A 138 -2.68 -0.78 -4.86
N GLY A 139 -2.84 -1.23 -6.12
CA GLY A 139 -3.66 -0.53 -7.11
C GLY A 139 -5.16 -0.62 -6.81
N LEU A 140 -5.63 -1.78 -6.35
CA LEU A 140 -7.01 -1.97 -5.90
C LEU A 140 -7.30 -1.12 -4.64
N ALA A 141 -6.37 -1.10 -3.68
CA ALA A 141 -6.46 -0.23 -2.51
C ALA A 141 -6.46 1.26 -2.89
N SER A 142 -5.66 1.65 -3.88
CA SER A 142 -5.64 3.01 -4.45
C SER A 142 -7.00 3.41 -5.01
N ALA A 143 -7.65 2.54 -5.77
CA ALA A 143 -8.98 2.81 -6.32
C ALA A 143 -10.05 2.92 -5.24
N MET A 144 -10.03 2.01 -4.26
CA MET A 144 -10.95 2.04 -3.12
C MET A 144 -10.83 3.36 -2.34
N LEU A 145 -9.61 3.76 -1.99
CA LEU A 145 -9.39 5.01 -1.24
C LEU A 145 -9.63 6.26 -2.10
N CYS A 146 -9.31 6.26 -3.39
CA CYS A 146 -9.66 7.38 -4.28
C CYS A 146 -11.17 7.61 -4.31
N LYS A 147 -11.96 6.54 -4.42
CA LYS A 147 -13.43 6.62 -4.39
C LYS A 147 -13.93 7.15 -3.04
N ALA A 148 -13.35 6.68 -1.95
CA ALA A 148 -13.67 7.15 -0.59
C ALA A 148 -13.38 8.65 -0.38
N MET A 149 -12.28 9.12 -0.97
CA MET A 149 -11.83 10.52 -0.93
C MET A 149 -12.57 11.40 -1.96
N GLY A 150 -13.50 10.82 -2.72
CA GLY A 150 -14.42 11.53 -3.59
C GLY A 150 -13.98 11.68 -5.04
N ALA A 151 -12.93 11.00 -5.51
CA ALA A 151 -12.52 11.07 -6.92
C ALA A 151 -13.71 10.86 -7.87
N GLU A 152 -13.85 11.72 -8.89
CA GLU A 152 -14.99 11.72 -9.81
C GLU A 152 -14.92 10.55 -10.79
N LYS A 153 -13.72 10.29 -11.31
CA LYS A 153 -13.45 9.22 -12.29
C LYS A 153 -12.19 8.45 -11.92
N ILE A 154 -12.24 7.13 -12.04
CA ILE A 154 -11.11 6.24 -11.76
C ILE A 154 -10.88 5.29 -12.93
N TYR A 155 -9.70 5.39 -13.54
CA TYR A 155 -9.27 4.57 -14.67
C TYR A 155 -8.12 3.65 -14.25
N GLY A 156 -8.19 2.39 -14.65
CA GLY A 156 -7.17 1.39 -14.35
C GLY A 156 -6.47 0.87 -15.60
N ILE A 157 -5.16 0.61 -15.51
CA ILE A 157 -4.37 -0.05 -16.57
C ILE A 157 -3.58 -1.21 -15.98
N GLU A 158 -3.70 -2.41 -16.56
CA GLU A 158 -3.04 -3.63 -16.11
C GLU A 158 -2.67 -4.56 -17.28
N VAL A 159 -1.62 -5.37 -17.09
CA VAL A 159 -1.15 -6.37 -18.08
C VAL A 159 -1.75 -7.76 -17.80
N ILE A 160 -1.93 -8.12 -16.53
CA ILE A 160 -2.40 -9.44 -16.07
C ILE A 160 -3.93 -9.53 -16.18
N GLU A 161 -4.43 -10.50 -16.96
CA GLU A 161 -5.88 -10.65 -17.25
C GLU A 161 -6.71 -10.96 -15.99
N GLU A 162 -6.17 -11.78 -15.10
CA GLU A 162 -6.80 -12.12 -13.83
C GLU A 162 -7.01 -10.87 -12.96
N ARG A 163 -6.03 -9.95 -12.93
CA ARG A 163 -6.13 -8.69 -12.19
C ARG A 163 -7.07 -7.69 -12.86
N ILE A 164 -7.11 -7.65 -14.19
CA ILE A 164 -8.12 -6.88 -14.94
C ILE A 164 -9.53 -7.34 -14.55
N SER A 165 -9.75 -8.65 -14.48
CA SER A 165 -11.03 -9.24 -14.11
C SER A 165 -11.42 -8.88 -12.67
N ILE A 166 -10.48 -8.99 -11.72
CA ILE A 166 -10.70 -8.57 -10.32
C ILE A 166 -11.02 -7.06 -10.25
N ALA A 167 -10.26 -6.22 -10.95
CA ALA A 167 -10.47 -4.78 -10.95
C ALA A 167 -11.85 -4.39 -11.50
N LYS A 168 -12.28 -5.00 -12.62
CA LYS A 168 -13.62 -4.77 -13.18
C LYS A 168 -14.73 -5.18 -12.21
N ASN A 169 -14.57 -6.31 -11.53
CA ASN A 169 -15.56 -6.83 -10.59
C ASN A 169 -15.60 -6.07 -9.26
N SER A 170 -14.57 -5.29 -8.93
CA SER A 170 -14.48 -4.54 -7.68
C SER A 170 -15.46 -3.36 -7.57
N GLY A 171 -15.94 -2.82 -8.69
CA GLY A 171 -16.83 -1.65 -8.72
C GLY A 171 -16.15 -0.32 -8.36
N TYR A 172 -14.81 -0.27 -8.28
CA TYR A 172 -14.06 0.96 -8.00
C TYR A 172 -13.62 1.74 -9.25
N PHE A 173 -13.67 1.12 -10.43
CA PHE A 173 -13.17 1.72 -11.68
C PHE A 173 -14.31 2.03 -12.63
N ASP A 174 -14.27 3.20 -13.26
CA ASP A 174 -15.13 3.54 -14.40
C ASP A 174 -14.72 2.75 -15.64
N ASN A 175 -13.41 2.64 -15.89
CA ASN A 175 -12.86 1.80 -16.95
C ASN A 175 -11.56 1.13 -16.53
N VAL A 176 -11.38 -0.11 -16.98
CA VAL A 176 -10.14 -0.88 -16.84
C VAL A 176 -9.67 -1.30 -18.22
N LEU A 177 -8.47 -0.85 -18.60
CA LEU A 177 -7.85 -1.10 -19.89
C LEU A 177 -6.75 -2.17 -19.75
N LYS A 178 -6.64 -3.02 -20.77
CA LYS A 178 -5.47 -3.88 -20.94
C LYS A 178 -4.33 -3.02 -21.46
N ALA A 179 -3.17 -3.12 -20.81
CA ALA A 179 -2.04 -2.27 -21.14
C ALA A 179 -1.47 -2.58 -22.54
N ASP A 180 -1.34 -1.54 -23.35
CA ASP A 180 -0.71 -1.58 -24.67
C ASP A 180 0.03 -0.26 -25.00
N GLU A 181 0.47 -0.06 -26.24
CA GLU A 181 1.09 1.17 -26.70
C GLU A 181 0.13 2.37 -26.84
N HIS A 182 -1.18 2.14 -26.82
CA HIS A 182 -2.22 3.16 -26.98
C HIS A 182 -2.76 3.69 -25.66
N ASN A 183 -2.28 3.20 -24.52
CA ASN A 183 -2.70 3.60 -23.16
C ASN A 183 -2.94 5.12 -23.00
N VAL A 184 -1.95 5.96 -23.34
CA VAL A 184 -2.06 7.43 -23.18
C VAL A 184 -3.17 8.00 -24.05
N LYS A 185 -3.30 7.49 -25.28
CA LYS A 185 -4.35 7.91 -26.22
C LYS A 185 -5.73 7.53 -25.68
N ALA A 186 -5.89 6.29 -25.20
CA ALA A 186 -7.15 5.81 -24.62
C ALA A 186 -7.58 6.64 -23.41
N ILE A 187 -6.66 6.98 -22.49
CA ILE A 187 -6.97 7.86 -21.35
C ILE A 187 -7.36 9.26 -21.80
N ARG A 188 -6.70 9.81 -22.84
CA ARG A 188 -7.10 11.11 -23.40
C ARG A 188 -8.49 11.05 -24.02
N GLU A 189 -8.83 9.99 -24.75
CA GLU A 189 -10.18 9.81 -25.30
C GLU A 189 -11.25 9.77 -24.20
N LEU A 190 -10.97 9.07 -23.09
CA LEU A 190 -11.86 9.02 -21.91
C LEU A 190 -11.99 10.35 -21.15
N THR A 191 -11.05 11.28 -21.35
CA THR A 191 -10.96 12.57 -20.64
C THR A 191 -11.10 13.78 -21.57
N ASN A 192 -11.76 13.60 -22.72
CA ASN A 192 -12.01 14.66 -23.70
C ASN A 192 -10.73 15.37 -24.19
N GLY A 193 -9.63 14.62 -24.32
CA GLY A 193 -8.31 15.07 -24.78
C GLY A 193 -7.39 15.60 -23.68
N ASN A 194 -7.91 15.88 -22.48
CA ASN A 194 -7.15 16.62 -21.46
C ASN A 194 -6.12 15.76 -20.72
N GLY A 195 -6.43 14.50 -20.46
CA GLY A 195 -5.73 13.68 -19.49
C GLY A 195 -6.32 13.81 -18.08
N VAL A 196 -5.71 13.12 -17.13
CA VAL A 196 -6.19 13.03 -15.73
C VAL A 196 -5.54 14.08 -14.82
N GLU A 197 -6.26 14.55 -13.81
CA GLU A 197 -5.75 15.44 -12.77
C GLU A 197 -4.65 14.76 -11.94
N LYS A 198 -4.83 13.46 -11.68
CA LYS A 198 -3.98 12.65 -10.81
C LYS A 198 -3.60 11.35 -11.49
N SER A 199 -2.36 10.91 -11.31
CA SER A 199 -1.97 9.55 -11.70
C SER A 199 -1.11 8.86 -10.64
N ILE A 200 -1.27 7.54 -10.53
CA ILE A 200 -0.74 6.72 -9.45
C ILE A 200 -0.06 5.50 -10.07
N ASP A 201 1.25 5.40 -9.97
CA ASP A 201 1.97 4.17 -10.32
C ASP A 201 2.04 3.21 -9.12
N CYS A 202 1.43 2.03 -9.29
CA CYS A 202 1.51 0.90 -8.37
C CYS A 202 2.26 -0.30 -8.97
N SER A 203 2.84 -0.15 -10.18
CA SER A 203 3.42 -1.25 -10.95
C SER A 203 4.94 -1.37 -10.80
N ALA A 204 5.62 -0.26 -10.49
CA ALA A 204 7.07 -0.13 -10.57
C ALA A 204 7.67 -0.41 -11.97
N ASN A 205 6.84 -0.38 -13.03
CA ASN A 205 7.26 -0.64 -14.39
C ASN A 205 7.57 0.66 -15.14
N ASN A 206 8.67 0.69 -15.90
CA ASN A 206 9.13 1.86 -16.64
C ASN A 206 8.06 2.45 -17.58
N ARG A 207 7.39 1.60 -18.39
CA ARG A 207 6.36 2.05 -19.35
C ARG A 207 5.09 2.52 -18.66
N ALA A 208 4.72 1.88 -17.55
CA ALA A 208 3.55 2.28 -16.77
C ALA A 208 3.76 3.64 -16.08
N ARG A 209 4.95 3.87 -15.51
CA ARG A 209 5.32 5.18 -14.96
C ARG A 209 5.31 6.28 -16.02
N LEU A 210 5.86 6.00 -17.20
CA LEU A 210 5.79 6.94 -18.33
C LEU A 210 4.34 7.22 -18.74
N THR A 211 3.48 6.19 -18.76
CA THR A 211 2.04 6.34 -19.01
C THR A 211 1.39 7.27 -17.98
N CYS A 212 1.67 7.09 -16.67
CA CYS A 212 1.18 7.98 -15.62
C CYS A 212 1.59 9.44 -15.85
N ILE A 213 2.84 9.69 -16.28
CA ILE A 213 3.34 11.03 -16.56
C ILE A 213 2.65 11.64 -17.80
N GLN A 214 2.55 10.88 -18.89
CA GLN A 214 2.06 11.39 -20.18
C GLN A 214 0.54 11.52 -20.26
N ALA A 215 -0.18 10.69 -19.49
CA ALA A 215 -1.63 10.74 -19.38
C ALA A 215 -2.11 11.79 -18.36
N ALA A 216 -1.25 12.26 -17.45
CA ALA A 216 -1.58 13.39 -16.60
C ALA A 216 -1.74 14.67 -17.43
N ARG A 217 -2.73 15.49 -17.09
CA ARG A 217 -3.00 16.78 -17.72
C ARG A 217 -1.99 17.85 -17.30
N LYS A 218 -2.08 19.04 -17.89
CA LYS A 218 -1.32 20.22 -17.43
C LYS A 218 -1.58 20.50 -15.96
N TRP A 219 -0.52 20.76 -15.20
CA TRP A 219 -0.55 20.92 -13.73
C TRP A 219 -0.94 19.67 -12.95
N GLY A 220 -1.00 18.51 -13.62
CA GLY A 220 -1.33 17.24 -13.00
C GLY A 220 -0.28 16.81 -11.97
N LYS A 221 -0.72 16.02 -10.99
CA LYS A 221 0.13 15.46 -9.94
C LYS A 221 0.22 13.95 -10.08
N ILE A 222 1.45 13.45 -10.08
CA ILE A 222 1.75 12.03 -10.22
C ILE A 222 2.36 11.53 -8.90
N VAL A 223 1.96 10.35 -8.43
CA VAL A 223 2.63 9.67 -7.32
C VAL A 223 3.12 8.29 -7.73
N PHE A 224 4.37 7.98 -7.36
CA PHE A 224 4.93 6.65 -7.50
C PHE A 224 4.88 5.94 -6.14
N LEU A 225 4.12 4.84 -6.10
CA LEU A 225 4.00 3.92 -4.96
C LEU A 225 4.72 2.59 -5.23
N GLY A 226 4.76 2.16 -6.49
CA GLY A 226 5.44 0.93 -6.88
C GLY A 226 6.93 1.00 -6.56
N GLU A 227 7.41 0.11 -5.70
CA GLU A 227 8.82 0.06 -5.27
C GLU A 227 9.72 -0.64 -6.31
N GLY A 228 10.90 -0.06 -6.55
CA GLY A 228 11.91 -0.59 -7.47
C GLY A 228 11.76 -0.09 -8.91
N GLY A 229 12.36 -0.82 -9.85
CA GLY A 229 12.29 -0.51 -11.29
C GLY A 229 12.95 0.82 -11.70
N THR A 230 12.70 1.24 -12.94
CA THR A 230 13.23 2.48 -13.53
C THR A 230 12.10 3.40 -14.01
N CYS A 231 12.44 4.63 -14.39
CA CYS A 231 11.53 5.59 -15.01
C CYS A 231 12.31 6.49 -15.98
N GLU A 232 12.07 6.32 -17.27
CA GLU A 232 12.67 7.11 -18.36
C GLU A 232 11.58 7.98 -18.99
N PHE A 233 11.85 9.29 -19.10
CA PHE A 233 10.94 10.28 -19.68
C PHE A 233 11.73 11.48 -20.21
N GLU A 234 11.11 12.29 -21.07
CA GLU A 234 11.70 13.49 -21.65
C GLU A 234 11.33 14.72 -20.82
N PRO A 235 12.22 15.32 -19.99
CA PRO A 235 11.81 16.31 -18.99
C PRO A 235 11.07 17.52 -19.56
N SER A 236 11.55 18.09 -20.67
CA SER A 236 10.93 19.26 -21.29
C SER A 236 9.51 18.97 -21.76
N ARG A 237 9.33 17.86 -22.49
CA ARG A 237 8.05 17.46 -23.08
C ARG A 237 7.07 16.95 -22.02
N ASP A 238 7.52 16.06 -21.16
CA ASP A 238 6.63 15.28 -20.29
C ASP A 238 6.31 16.01 -18.98
N ILE A 239 7.19 16.92 -18.52
CA ILE A 239 7.06 17.60 -17.22
C ILE A 239 7.04 19.13 -17.33
N ILE A 240 8.04 19.76 -17.97
CA ILE A 240 8.23 21.21 -17.90
C ILE A 240 7.14 21.97 -18.65
N HIS A 241 6.86 21.62 -19.90
CA HIS A 241 5.88 22.34 -20.74
C HIS A 241 4.44 22.21 -20.21
N ASP A 242 4.13 21.11 -19.53
CA ASP A 242 2.83 20.88 -18.90
C ASP A 242 2.81 21.22 -17.40
N GLN A 243 3.94 21.63 -16.82
CA GLN A 243 4.09 22.04 -15.42
C GLN A 243 3.58 21.01 -14.40
N LYS A 244 3.93 19.74 -14.63
CA LYS A 244 3.52 18.61 -13.77
C LYS A 244 4.41 18.45 -12.54
N THR A 245 3.88 17.79 -11.51
CA THR A 245 4.64 17.45 -10.28
C THR A 245 4.65 15.94 -10.07
N ILE A 246 5.82 15.35 -9.82
CA ILE A 246 5.97 13.93 -9.44
C ILE A 246 6.34 13.82 -7.96
N TYR A 247 5.63 12.97 -7.24
CA TYR A 247 5.87 12.64 -5.84
C TYR A 247 6.36 11.20 -5.70
N GLY A 248 7.39 11.00 -4.89
CA GLY A 248 7.71 9.69 -4.33
C GLY A 248 6.94 9.44 -3.04
N SER A 249 6.41 8.24 -2.85
CA SER A 249 5.82 7.80 -1.59
C SER A 249 6.14 6.35 -1.30
N TRP A 250 6.43 6.03 -0.03
CA TRP A 250 6.89 4.70 0.36
C TRP A 250 6.00 4.06 1.42
N VAL A 251 6.14 4.44 2.69
CA VAL A 251 5.31 3.95 3.80
C VAL A 251 4.72 5.15 4.51
N THR A 252 3.50 4.99 5.05
CA THR A 252 2.84 6.00 5.88
C THR A 252 3.62 6.26 7.17
N ASN A 253 3.30 7.34 7.87
CA ASN A 253 3.74 7.52 9.25
C ASN A 253 2.67 7.00 10.23
N ILE A 254 3.06 6.83 11.50
CA ILE A 254 2.17 6.21 12.49
C ILE A 254 0.88 7.02 12.73
N TRP A 255 0.94 8.36 12.76
CA TRP A 255 -0.25 9.17 13.01
C TRP A 255 -1.24 9.16 11.83
N ARG A 256 -0.75 9.08 10.59
CA ARG A 256 -1.62 8.90 9.41
C ARG A 256 -2.17 7.49 9.31
N MET A 257 -1.48 6.50 9.87
CA MET A 257 -2.04 5.16 10.03
C MET A 257 -3.22 5.19 11.01
N GLU A 258 -3.08 5.85 12.16
CA GLU A 258 -4.18 6.08 13.11
C GLU A 258 -5.34 6.86 12.44
N GLU A 259 -5.02 7.90 11.67
CA GLU A 259 -6.03 8.66 10.91
C GLU A 259 -6.75 7.78 9.86
N LEU A 260 -6.03 6.94 9.14
CA LEU A 260 -6.61 6.04 8.16
C LEU A 260 -7.58 5.04 8.80
N VAL A 261 -7.22 4.48 9.96
CA VAL A 261 -8.11 3.60 10.73
C VAL A 261 -9.41 4.31 11.07
N GLU A 262 -9.33 5.53 11.59
CA GLU A 262 -10.51 6.35 11.91
C GLU A 262 -11.37 6.58 10.65
N ARG A 263 -10.74 6.94 9.53
CA ARG A 263 -11.43 7.21 8.27
C ARG A 263 -12.08 5.97 7.68
N LEU A 264 -11.47 4.80 7.77
CA LEU A 264 -12.08 3.55 7.30
C LEU A 264 -13.37 3.24 8.06
N VAL A 265 -13.40 3.46 9.38
CA VAL A 265 -14.62 3.33 10.18
C VAL A 265 -15.65 4.37 9.75
N ARG A 266 -15.26 5.64 9.66
CA ARG A 266 -16.16 6.75 9.27
C ARG A 266 -16.75 6.58 7.87
N TRP A 267 -15.96 6.11 6.91
CA TRP A 267 -16.37 5.86 5.53
C TRP A 267 -17.09 4.52 5.36
N ASN A 268 -17.15 3.70 6.41
CA ASN A 268 -17.68 2.34 6.38
C ASN A 268 -17.03 1.50 5.26
N ILE A 269 -15.69 1.54 5.18
CA ILE A 269 -14.90 0.81 4.19
C ILE A 269 -14.20 -0.36 4.87
N LYS A 270 -14.27 -1.52 4.22
CA LYS A 270 -13.66 -2.77 4.68
C LYS A 270 -12.55 -3.20 3.71
N PRO A 271 -11.27 -2.86 3.96
CA PRO A 271 -10.16 -3.36 3.17
C PRO A 271 -10.20 -4.88 2.90
N GLU A 272 -10.72 -5.69 3.83
CA GLU A 272 -10.81 -7.15 3.70
C GLU A 272 -11.55 -7.62 2.45
N THR A 273 -12.39 -6.78 1.84
CA THR A 273 -13.10 -7.11 0.60
C THR A 273 -12.18 -7.25 -0.62
N LEU A 274 -10.92 -6.77 -0.53
CA LEU A 274 -9.91 -6.98 -1.56
C LEU A 274 -9.15 -8.31 -1.42
N ILE A 275 -9.37 -9.03 -0.30
CA ILE A 275 -8.76 -10.34 -0.06
C ILE A 275 -9.46 -11.36 -0.95
N THR A 276 -8.66 -11.96 -1.82
CA THR A 276 -9.11 -12.98 -2.77
C THR A 276 -8.89 -14.40 -2.26
N HIS A 277 -7.89 -14.59 -1.40
CA HIS A 277 -7.51 -15.89 -0.88
C HIS A 277 -7.08 -15.75 0.59
N ARG A 278 -7.48 -16.74 1.39
CA ARG A 278 -7.16 -16.85 2.81
C ARG A 278 -6.48 -18.19 3.02
N PHE A 279 -5.40 -18.20 3.80
CA PHE A 279 -4.63 -19.39 4.14
C PHE A 279 -4.43 -19.45 5.65
N GLN A 280 -4.32 -20.66 6.19
CA GLN A 280 -3.81 -20.86 7.55
C GLN A 280 -2.28 -20.71 7.57
N LEU A 281 -1.73 -20.55 8.77
CA LEU A 281 -0.28 -20.44 8.98
C LEU A 281 0.48 -21.65 8.42
N ASP A 282 -0.08 -22.85 8.54
CA ASP A 282 0.51 -24.09 8.02
C ASP A 282 0.67 -24.08 6.48
N ASP A 283 -0.14 -23.29 5.77
CA ASP A 283 -0.14 -23.15 4.33
C ASP A 283 0.58 -21.88 3.83
N VAL A 284 1.38 -21.23 4.69
CA VAL A 284 2.05 -19.97 4.37
C VAL A 284 2.92 -20.05 3.11
N ALA A 285 3.56 -21.19 2.83
CA ALA A 285 4.36 -21.38 1.62
C ALA A 285 3.50 -21.28 0.33
N ASN A 286 2.27 -21.81 0.37
CA ASN A 286 1.31 -21.71 -0.73
C ASN A 286 0.82 -20.27 -0.88
N ALA A 287 0.57 -19.56 0.24
CA ALA A 287 0.18 -18.15 0.24
C ALA A 287 1.23 -17.27 -0.46
N TYR A 288 2.51 -17.42 -0.12
CA TYR A 288 3.62 -16.70 -0.77
C TYR A 288 3.76 -17.06 -2.25
N SER A 289 3.65 -18.35 -2.58
CA SER A 289 3.76 -18.82 -3.98
C SER A 289 2.65 -18.23 -4.85
N LEU A 290 1.41 -18.19 -4.35
CA LEU A 290 0.29 -17.58 -5.05
C LEU A 290 0.50 -16.07 -5.25
N MET A 291 0.90 -15.35 -4.20
CA MET A 291 1.16 -13.91 -4.30
C MET A 291 2.29 -13.61 -5.30
N ALA A 292 3.37 -14.40 -5.28
CA ALA A 292 4.47 -14.29 -6.23
C ALA A 292 4.05 -14.54 -7.69
N SER A 293 3.08 -15.45 -7.93
CA SER A 293 2.57 -15.73 -9.28
C SER A 293 1.84 -14.54 -9.91
N GLY A 294 1.37 -13.58 -9.10
CA GLY A 294 0.60 -12.41 -9.54
C GLY A 294 -0.86 -12.70 -9.89
N LYS A 295 -1.31 -13.96 -9.86
CA LYS A 295 -2.68 -14.40 -10.21
C LYS A 295 -3.68 -14.27 -9.06
N CYS A 296 -3.58 -13.20 -8.29
CA CYS A 296 -4.47 -12.90 -7.17
C CYS A 296 -4.59 -11.38 -6.97
N GLY A 297 -5.57 -10.98 -6.16
CA GLY A 297 -5.70 -9.62 -5.64
C GLY A 297 -4.81 -9.48 -4.41
N LYS A 298 -5.40 -9.58 -3.21
CA LYS A 298 -4.69 -9.74 -1.94
C LYS A 298 -4.79 -11.18 -1.43
N VAL A 299 -3.74 -11.65 -0.76
CA VAL A 299 -3.71 -12.90 0.00
C VAL A 299 -3.56 -12.55 1.48
N ALA A 300 -4.30 -13.23 2.35
CA ALA A 300 -4.18 -13.08 3.80
C ALA A 300 -3.85 -14.45 4.43
N VAL A 301 -2.93 -14.43 5.39
CA VAL A 301 -2.73 -15.55 6.31
C VAL A 301 -3.51 -15.22 7.58
N VAL A 302 -4.43 -16.10 7.96
CA VAL A 302 -5.42 -15.84 9.00
C VAL A 302 -5.51 -17.02 9.97
N PHE A 303 -6.02 -16.73 11.16
CA PHE A 303 -6.39 -17.73 12.16
C PHE A 303 -7.88 -18.07 12.06
N ASP A 304 -8.30 -19.09 12.83
CA ASP A 304 -9.56 -19.82 12.60
C ASP A 304 -10.82 -18.94 12.51
N GLU A 305 -10.88 -17.78 13.16
CA GLU A 305 -12.06 -16.91 13.10
C GLU A 305 -12.28 -16.24 11.73
N GLU A 306 -11.25 -16.19 10.89
CA GLU A 306 -11.27 -15.45 9.63
C GLU A 306 -11.07 -16.32 8.38
N ILE A 307 -11.00 -17.66 8.52
CA ILE A 307 -10.99 -18.58 7.38
C ILE A 307 -12.41 -18.63 6.80
N LYS A 308 -12.62 -17.90 5.69
CA LYS A 308 -13.87 -17.84 4.95
C LYS A 308 -13.73 -18.53 3.60
#